data_AF-A0A6I6F9B8-F1
#
_entry.id   AF-A0A6I6F9B8-F1
#
_cell.length_a   1.000
_cell.length_b   1.000
_cell.length_c   1.000
_cell.angle_alpha   90.00
_cell.angle_beta   90.00
_cell.angle_gamma   90.00
#
_symmetry.space_group_name_H-M   'P 1'
#
loop_
_entity.id
_entity.type
_entity.pdbx_description
1 polymer ?
#
loop_
_entity_poly.entity_id
_entity_poly.type
_entity_poly.pdbx_seq_one_letter_code
_entity_poly.pdbx_strand_id
1 'polypeptide(L)'
;MRYEKRNPIKLVINNAQALRPLYLRPPKTQGRGYIVFGVIISLLGILVPYLLIFSPILVFVGLKFLKKREDKINGSLCEAITLYMKGKLYESEEELERVMIIDSRNIQAKALLGIIQYDKENYKDAISLLGTLPYQYINEEIRLLTALRNSYIKVEEFEKAEEIYSRIKEKELNEKVR
;
A
#
# COMPACT_ATOMS: atom_id res chain seq x y z
N MET A 1 -26.78 -18.57 22.45
CA MET A 1 -25.39 -18.24 22.05
C MET A 1 -24.89 -19.29 21.06
N ARG A 2 -24.84 -18.96 19.76
CA ARG A 2 -24.32 -19.87 18.72
C ARG A 2 -22.81 -19.67 18.65
N TYR A 3 -22.03 -20.65 19.10
CA TYR A 3 -20.61 -20.70 18.83
C TYR A 3 -20.42 -21.01 17.34
N GLU A 4 -20.15 -19.96 16.57
CA GLU A 4 -19.74 -20.07 15.17
C GLU A 4 -18.40 -20.80 15.15
N LYS A 5 -18.44 -22.07 14.72
CA LYS A 5 -17.28 -22.97 14.66
C LYS A 5 -16.30 -22.41 13.64
N ARG A 6 -15.38 -21.54 14.07
CA ARG A 6 -14.36 -20.93 13.21
C ARG A 6 -13.56 -22.06 12.57
N ASN A 7 -13.67 -22.17 11.25
CA ASN A 7 -12.94 -23.15 10.46
C ASN A 7 -11.43 -22.96 10.69
N PRO A 8 -10.71 -23.93 11.27
CA PRO A 8 -9.31 -23.78 11.68
C PRO A 8 -8.40 -23.45 10.50
N ILE A 9 -8.75 -23.86 9.28
CA ILE A 9 -8.00 -23.56 8.05
C ILE A 9 -8.09 -22.06 7.72
N LYS A 10 -9.26 -21.44 7.86
CA LYS A 10 -9.41 -19.98 7.69
C LYS A 10 -8.63 -19.20 8.76
N LEU A 11 -8.56 -19.72 9.98
CA LEU A 11 -7.79 -19.09 11.06
C LEU A 11 -6.28 -19.14 10.77
N VAL A 12 -5.76 -20.27 10.29
CA VAL A 12 -4.34 -20.43 9.93
C VAL A 12 -3.97 -19.58 8.71
N ILE A 13 -4.82 -19.52 7.67
CA ILE A 13 -4.59 -18.67 6.50
C ILE A 13 -4.63 -17.19 6.87
N ASN A 14 -5.59 -16.78 7.71
CA ASN A 14 -5.67 -15.39 8.19
C ASN A 14 -4.46 -15.03 9.08
N ASN A 15 -3.97 -15.95 9.90
CA ASN A 15 -2.77 -15.76 10.72
C ASN A 15 -1.49 -15.70 9.86
N ALA A 16 -1.38 -16.53 8.82
CA ALA A 16 -0.26 -16.48 7.87
C ALA A 16 -0.27 -15.20 7.02
N GLN A 17 -1.46 -14.63 6.73
CA GLN A 17 -1.59 -13.33 6.08
C GLN A 17 -1.25 -12.16 7.04
N ALA A 18 -1.53 -12.29 8.33
CA ALA A 18 -1.20 -11.28 9.33
C ALA A 18 0.32 -11.10 9.50
N LEU A 19 1.10 -12.17 9.34
CA LEU A 19 2.56 -12.17 9.42
C LEU A 19 3.25 -11.61 8.16
N ARG A 20 2.50 -11.37 7.07
CA ARG A 20 3.09 -10.76 5.87
C ARG A 20 3.35 -9.27 6.10
N PRO A 21 4.50 -8.76 5.61
CA PRO A 21 4.77 -7.33 5.54
C PRO A 21 3.60 -6.60 4.87
N LEU A 22 3.31 -5.39 5.33
CA LEU A 22 2.17 -4.58 4.91
C LEU A 22 2.11 -4.39 3.39
N TYR A 23 3.27 -4.31 2.73
CA TYR A 23 3.38 -4.15 1.29
C TYR A 23 3.13 -5.44 0.48
N LEU A 24 3.09 -6.61 1.13
CA LEU A 24 2.78 -7.92 0.54
C LEU A 24 1.39 -8.45 0.90
N ARG A 25 0.60 -7.67 1.65
CA ARG A 25 -0.79 -8.05 1.96
C ARG A 25 -1.68 -7.83 0.73
N PRO A 26 -2.72 -8.64 0.54
CA PRO A 26 -3.68 -8.36 -0.52
C PRO A 26 -4.31 -6.98 -0.27
N PRO A 27 -4.48 -6.15 -1.32
CA PRO A 27 -5.09 -4.84 -1.15
C PRO A 27 -6.50 -4.97 -0.57
N LYS A 28 -6.80 -4.13 0.42
CA LYS A 28 -8.15 -4.03 0.98
C LYS A 28 -9.00 -3.17 0.06
N THR A 29 -10.23 -3.62 -0.21
CA THR A 29 -11.23 -2.78 -0.87
C THR A 29 -11.55 -1.57 0.02
N GLN A 30 -11.23 -0.37 -0.48
CA GLN A 30 -11.27 0.87 0.27
C GLN A 30 -12.66 1.53 0.11
N GLY A 31 -13.60 1.13 0.97
CA GLY A 31 -14.95 1.70 1.03
C GLY A 31 -15.05 3.20 1.38
N ARG A 32 -13.93 3.87 1.70
CA ARG A 32 -13.93 5.27 2.15
C ARG A 32 -14.18 6.29 1.04
N GLY A 33 -13.77 5.99 -0.21
CA GLY A 33 -13.98 6.91 -1.34
C GLY A 33 -15.46 7.16 -1.65
N TYR A 34 -16.29 6.12 -1.46
CA TYR A 34 -17.73 6.16 -1.70
C TYR A 34 -18.46 7.16 -0.79
N ILE A 35 -18.02 7.27 0.47
CA ILE A 35 -18.62 8.17 1.46
C ILE A 35 -18.34 9.63 1.10
N VAL A 36 -17.07 9.95 0.80
CA VAL A 36 -16.67 11.33 0.46
C VAL A 36 -17.32 11.80 -0.84
N PHE A 37 -17.40 10.92 -1.85
CA PHE A 37 -18.05 11.24 -3.12
C PHE A 37 -19.56 11.52 -2.96
N GLY A 38 -20.24 10.75 -2.10
CA GLY A 38 -21.65 10.98 -1.76
C GLY A 38 -21.89 12.31 -1.03
N VAL A 39 -20.97 12.72 -0.14
CA VAL A 39 -21.06 14.01 0.57
C VAL A 39 -20.85 15.19 -0.38
N ILE A 40 -19.88 15.11 -1.29
CA ILE A 40 -19.62 16.17 -2.28
C ILE A 40 -20.82 16.39 -3.20
N ILE A 41 -21.42 15.31 -3.72
CA ILE A 41 -22.59 15.42 -4.61
C ILE A 41 -23.81 15.97 -3.85
N SER A 42 -23.99 15.56 -2.59
CA SER A 42 -25.06 16.12 -1.74
C SER A 42 -24.90 17.64 -1.53
N LEU A 43 -23.67 18.12 -1.28
CA LEU A 43 -23.39 19.56 -1.13
C LEU A 43 -23.61 20.34 -2.44
N LEU A 44 -23.21 19.78 -3.58
CA LEU A 44 -23.45 20.37 -4.90
C LEU A 44 -24.95 20.43 -5.26
N GLY A 45 -25.73 19.44 -4.82
CA GLY A 45 -27.18 19.39 -5.02
C GLY A 45 -27.95 20.49 -4.28
N ILE A 46 -27.40 21.00 -3.16
CA ILE A 46 -27.98 22.15 -2.44
C ILE A 46 -27.79 23.45 -3.24
N LEU A 47 -26.66 23.60 -3.93
CA LEU A 47 -26.35 24.80 -4.71
C LEU A 47 -27.09 24.87 -6.04
N VAL A 48 -27.39 23.72 -6.66
CA VAL A 48 -28.05 23.64 -7.97
C VAL A 48 -29.18 22.60 -7.90
N PRO A 49 -30.42 23.00 -7.57
CA PRO A 49 -31.51 22.06 -7.27
C PRO A 49 -31.91 21.16 -8.45
N TYR A 50 -31.67 21.58 -9.70
CA TYR A 50 -31.88 20.74 -10.89
C TYR A 50 -30.95 19.50 -10.94
N LEU A 51 -29.79 19.55 -10.28
CA LEU A 51 -28.89 18.39 -10.18
C LEU A 51 -29.42 17.32 -9.23
N LEU A 52 -30.38 17.60 -8.34
CA LEU A 52 -30.94 16.58 -7.44
C LEU A 52 -31.72 15.48 -8.17
N ILE A 53 -32.31 15.80 -9.33
CA ILE A 53 -33.08 14.84 -10.13
C ILE A 53 -32.13 13.84 -10.84
N PHE A 54 -30.98 14.32 -11.32
CA PHE A 54 -29.96 13.49 -11.98
C PHE A 54 -28.89 12.94 -11.03
N SER A 55 -28.79 13.48 -9.82
CA SER A 55 -27.87 13.10 -8.74
C SER A 55 -27.75 11.59 -8.55
N PRO A 56 -28.84 10.82 -8.34
CA PRO A 56 -28.70 9.37 -8.09
C PRO A 56 -28.11 8.61 -9.27
N ILE A 57 -28.39 9.03 -10.51
CA ILE A 57 -27.84 8.42 -11.73
C ILE A 57 -26.34 8.75 -11.84
N LEU A 58 -25.97 10.02 -11.61
CA LEU A 58 -24.57 10.48 -11.63
C LEU A 58 -23.73 9.81 -10.53
N VAL A 59 -24.28 9.68 -9.33
CA VAL A 59 -23.68 8.92 -8.22
C VAL A 59 -23.49 7.48 -8.66
N PHE A 60 -24.53 6.80 -9.15
CA PHE A 60 -24.45 5.39 -9.54
C PHE A 60 -23.40 5.12 -10.63
N VAL A 61 -23.35 5.95 -11.67
CA VAL A 61 -22.35 5.86 -12.75
C VAL A 61 -20.95 6.13 -12.20
N GLY A 62 -20.78 7.18 -11.40
CA GLY A 62 -19.52 7.52 -10.76
C GLY A 62 -18.99 6.41 -9.86
N LEU A 63 -19.86 5.79 -9.05
CA LEU A 63 -19.50 4.67 -8.19
C LEU A 63 -19.09 3.44 -9.00
N LYS A 64 -19.80 3.12 -10.09
CA LYS A 64 -19.44 2.00 -10.98
C LYS A 64 -18.07 2.22 -11.62
N PHE A 65 -17.76 3.47 -12.00
CA PHE A 65 -16.46 3.83 -12.55
C PHE A 65 -15.33 3.72 -11.52
N LEU A 66 -15.54 4.24 -10.30
CA LEU A 66 -14.58 4.13 -9.20
C LEU A 66 -14.28 2.67 -8.85
N LYS A 67 -15.32 1.85 -8.72
CA LYS A 67 -15.17 0.41 -8.45
C LYS A 67 -14.36 -0.29 -9.54
N LYS A 68 -14.64 -0.02 -10.82
CA LYS A 68 -13.88 -0.60 -11.94
C LYS A 68 -12.40 -0.21 -11.89
N ARG A 69 -12.09 1.03 -11.51
CA ARG A 69 -10.70 1.51 -11.35
C ARG A 69 -10.01 0.81 -10.18
N GLU A 70 -10.69 0.70 -9.04
CA GLU A 70 -10.22 0.02 -7.84
C GLU A 70 -9.95 -1.47 -8.09
N ASP A 71 -10.87 -2.17 -8.74
CA ASP A 71 -10.71 -3.58 -9.12
C ASP A 71 -9.49 -3.78 -10.02
N LYS A 72 -9.25 -2.85 -10.96
CA LYS A 72 -8.07 -2.88 -11.84
C LYS A 72 -6.77 -2.67 -11.07
N ILE A 73 -6.72 -1.67 -10.17
CA ILE A 73 -5.55 -1.42 -9.30
C ILE A 73 -5.25 -2.66 -8.46
N ASN A 74 -6.27 -3.20 -7.80
CA ASN A 74 -6.13 -4.33 -6.90
C ASN A 74 -5.70 -5.60 -7.63
N GLY A 75 -6.20 -5.81 -8.86
CA GLY A 75 -5.78 -6.90 -9.75
C GLY A 75 -4.30 -6.83 -10.08
N SER A 76 -3.85 -5.70 -10.67
CA SER A 76 -2.44 -5.51 -11.02
C SER A 76 -1.52 -5.56 -9.80
N LEU A 77 -1.94 -5.04 -8.65
CA LEU A 77 -1.13 -5.10 -7.43
C LEU A 77 -0.98 -6.54 -6.90
N CYS A 78 -2.05 -7.34 -6.96
CA CYS A 78 -2.02 -8.74 -6.57
C CYS A 78 -1.09 -9.55 -7.50
N GLU A 79 -1.15 -9.26 -8.80
CA GLU A 79 -0.28 -9.86 -9.80
C GLU A 79 1.19 -9.48 -9.56
N ALA A 80 1.48 -8.19 -9.36
CA ALA A 80 2.81 -7.69 -9.01
C ALA A 80 3.39 -8.39 -7.78
N ILE A 81 2.62 -8.51 -6.70
CA ILE A 81 3.04 -9.21 -5.48
C ILE A 81 3.34 -10.68 -5.78
N THR A 82 2.51 -11.33 -6.60
CA THR A 82 2.71 -12.74 -6.97
C THR A 82 3.99 -12.92 -7.79
N LEU A 83 4.25 -12.03 -8.73
CA LEU A 83 5.48 -12.02 -9.54
C LEU A 83 6.72 -11.78 -8.68
N TYR A 84 6.64 -10.83 -7.74
CA TYR A 84 7.70 -10.58 -6.77
C TYR A 84 8.02 -11.83 -5.93
N MET A 85 7.00 -12.50 -5.41
CA MET A 85 7.17 -13.74 -4.63
C MET A 85 7.79 -14.89 -5.44
N LYS A 86 7.66 -14.86 -6.77
CA LYS A 86 8.29 -15.81 -7.70
C LYS A 86 9.71 -15.40 -8.11
N GLY A 87 10.21 -14.27 -7.63
CA GLY A 87 11.53 -13.71 -8.00
C GLY A 87 11.56 -13.02 -9.37
N LYS A 88 10.40 -12.82 -10.02
CA LYS A 88 10.29 -12.16 -11.33
C LYS A 88 10.25 -10.65 -11.15
N LEU A 89 11.38 -10.06 -10.80
CA LEU A 89 11.48 -8.65 -10.38
C LEU A 89 11.09 -7.66 -11.49
N TYR A 90 11.48 -7.91 -12.75
CA TYR A 90 11.15 -7.03 -13.88
C TYR A 90 9.66 -7.06 -14.23
N GLU A 91 9.05 -8.25 -14.28
CA GLU A 91 7.61 -8.39 -14.54
C GLU A 91 6.78 -7.75 -13.42
N SER A 92 7.24 -7.89 -12.16
CA SER A 92 6.60 -7.27 -10.99
C SER A 92 6.65 -5.74 -11.05
N GLU A 93 7.79 -5.18 -11.43
CA GLU A 93 7.97 -3.74 -11.62
C GLU A 93 7.02 -3.19 -12.69
N GLU A 94 6.91 -3.85 -13.84
CA GLU A 94 6.01 -3.41 -14.93
C GLU A 94 4.54 -3.34 -14.47
N GLU A 95 4.08 -4.31 -13.67
CA GLU A 95 2.74 -4.26 -13.08
C GLU A 95 2.59 -3.14 -12.05
N LEU A 96 3.64 -2.83 -11.28
CA LEU A 96 3.61 -1.74 -10.31
C LEU A 96 3.59 -0.37 -10.99
N GLU A 97 4.29 -0.21 -12.11
CA GLU A 97 4.23 1.00 -12.92
C GLU A 97 2.82 1.21 -13.46
N ARG A 98 2.13 0.15 -13.91
CA ARG A 98 0.70 0.23 -14.27
C ARG A 98 -0.15 0.71 -13.10
N VAL A 99 0.09 0.20 -11.90
CA VAL A 99 -0.61 0.67 -10.69
C VAL A 99 -0.32 2.14 -10.44
N MET A 100 0.93 2.59 -10.55
CA MET A 100 1.33 3.97 -10.30
C MET A 100 0.81 4.98 -11.35
N ILE A 101 0.60 4.55 -12.60
CA ILE A 101 -0.09 5.36 -13.62
C ILE A 101 -1.54 5.63 -13.20
N ILE A 102 -2.20 4.62 -12.63
CA ILE A 102 -3.60 4.74 -12.19
C ILE A 102 -3.68 5.46 -10.86
N ASP A 103 -2.85 5.12 -9.88
CA ASP A 103 -2.79 5.72 -8.56
C ASP A 103 -1.34 5.94 -8.11
N SER A 104 -0.81 7.12 -8.45
CA SER A 104 0.56 7.51 -8.14
C SER A 104 0.84 7.67 -6.65
N ARG A 105 -0.20 7.72 -5.82
CA ARG A 105 -0.09 7.83 -4.35
C ARG A 105 -0.28 6.49 -3.65
N ASN A 106 -0.36 5.39 -4.39
CA ASN A 106 -0.54 4.07 -3.81
C ASN A 106 0.71 3.69 -2.98
N ILE A 107 0.58 3.83 -1.66
CA ILE A 107 1.68 3.61 -0.70
C ILE A 107 2.21 2.19 -0.81
N GLN A 108 1.32 1.22 -1.01
CA GLN A 108 1.67 -0.19 -1.09
C GLN A 108 2.51 -0.49 -2.34
N ALA A 109 2.07 -0.02 -3.50
CA ALA A 109 2.79 -0.16 -4.76
C ALA A 109 4.16 0.51 -4.69
N LYS A 110 4.21 1.74 -4.13
CA LYS A 110 5.45 2.49 -3.95
C LYS A 110 6.45 1.79 -3.03
N ALA A 111 5.97 1.21 -1.93
CA ALA A 111 6.81 0.46 -1.00
C ALA A 111 7.38 -0.82 -1.63
N LEU A 112 6.54 -1.58 -2.35
CA LEU A 112 7.00 -2.79 -3.04
C LEU A 112 8.00 -2.44 -4.16
N LEU A 113 7.72 -1.39 -4.94
CA LEU A 113 8.65 -0.92 -5.97
C LEU A 113 9.98 -0.48 -5.38
N GLY A 114 9.97 0.23 -4.24
CA GLY A 114 11.19 0.62 -3.53
C GLY A 114 12.02 -0.59 -3.06
N ILE A 115 11.37 -1.66 -2.61
CA ILE A 115 12.05 -2.93 -2.29
C ILE A 115 12.62 -3.59 -3.55
N ILE A 116 11.89 -3.60 -4.66
CA ILE A 116 12.39 -4.15 -5.92
C ILE A 116 13.62 -3.38 -6.40
N GLN A 117 13.61 -2.03 -6.34
CA GLN A 117 14.78 -1.24 -6.69
C GLN A 117 15.97 -1.53 -5.78
N TYR A 118 15.74 -1.71 -4.48
CA TYR A 118 16.79 -2.14 -3.55
C TYR A 118 17.36 -3.51 -3.91
N ASP A 119 16.49 -4.49 -4.19
CA ASP A 119 16.86 -5.86 -4.58
C ASP A 119 17.62 -5.87 -5.93
N LYS A 120 17.41 -4.86 -6.79
CA LYS A 120 18.15 -4.62 -8.04
C LYS A 120 19.42 -3.77 -7.90
N GLU A 121 19.78 -3.38 -6.68
CA GLU A 121 20.92 -2.49 -6.37
C GLU A 121 20.78 -1.05 -6.90
N ASN A 122 19.57 -0.64 -7.32
CA ASN A 122 19.25 0.73 -7.71
C ASN A 122 18.98 1.59 -6.46
N TYR A 123 20.01 1.81 -5.64
CA TYR A 123 19.88 2.40 -4.31
C TYR A 123 19.29 3.82 -4.29
N LYS A 124 19.61 4.64 -5.31
CA LYS A 124 19.06 6.00 -5.43
C LYS A 124 17.54 6.00 -5.64
N ASP A 125 17.05 5.09 -6.48
CA ASP A 125 15.61 4.96 -6.73
C ASP A 125 14.89 4.33 -5.54
N ALA A 126 15.52 3.36 -4.87
CA ALA A 126 15.02 2.84 -3.61
C ALA A 126 14.86 3.95 -2.56
N ILE A 127 15.82 4.86 -2.43
CA ILE A 127 15.73 6.01 -1.52
C ILE A 127 14.58 6.94 -1.92
N SER A 128 14.43 7.26 -3.20
CA SER A 128 13.37 8.19 -3.66
C SER A 128 11.97 7.64 -3.39
N LEU A 129 11.79 6.32 -3.56
CA LEU A 129 10.52 5.64 -3.35
C LEU A 129 10.22 5.43 -1.86
N LEU A 130 11.19 4.91 -1.09
CA LEU A 130 10.99 4.57 0.32
C LEU A 130 11.03 5.80 1.23
N GLY A 131 11.91 6.77 0.95
CA GLY A 131 12.06 7.99 1.76
C GLY A 131 10.85 8.93 1.71
N THR A 132 9.95 8.73 0.75
CA THR A 132 8.71 9.52 0.61
C THR A 132 7.47 8.79 1.17
N LEU A 133 7.64 7.60 1.75
CA LEU A 133 6.55 6.90 2.42
C LEU A 133 6.18 7.62 3.73
N PRO A 134 4.89 7.61 4.12
CA PRO A 134 4.47 8.16 5.41
C PRO A 134 5.21 7.49 6.57
N TYR A 135 5.61 8.28 7.57
CA TYR A 135 6.38 7.80 8.72
C TYR A 135 5.72 6.59 9.40
N GLN A 136 4.40 6.63 9.59
CA GLN A 136 3.66 5.54 10.22
C GLN A 136 3.78 4.23 9.43
N TYR A 137 3.76 4.33 8.09
CA TYR A 137 3.84 3.16 7.22
C TYR A 137 5.24 2.54 7.20
N ILE A 138 6.27 3.37 7.02
CA ILE A 138 7.66 2.87 6.97
C ILE A 138 8.12 2.36 8.34
N ASN A 139 7.71 3.04 9.42
CA ASN A 139 8.11 2.68 10.77
C ASN A 139 7.43 1.39 11.28
N GLU A 140 6.31 0.97 10.67
CA GLU A 140 5.67 -0.32 10.93
C GLU A 140 6.49 -1.51 10.40
N GLU A 141 7.41 -1.30 9.46
CA GLU A 141 8.09 -2.39 8.74
C GLU A 141 9.63 -2.30 8.86
N ILE A 142 10.23 -3.17 9.68
CA ILE A 142 11.70 -3.22 9.89
C ILE A 142 12.44 -3.45 8.56
N ARG A 143 11.86 -4.24 7.65
CA ARG A 143 12.46 -4.51 6.35
C ARG A 143 12.54 -3.27 5.47
N LEU A 144 11.52 -2.40 5.47
CA LEU A 144 11.56 -1.14 4.71
C LEU A 144 12.61 -0.19 5.28
N LEU A 145 12.69 -0.06 6.62
CA LEU A 145 13.73 0.74 7.28
C LEU A 145 15.13 0.21 6.98
N THR A 146 15.31 -1.11 7.02
CA THR A 146 16.61 -1.76 6.75
C THR A 146 17.03 -1.53 5.31
N ALA A 147 16.13 -1.71 4.34
CA ALA A 147 16.40 -1.43 2.94
C ALA A 147 16.76 0.05 2.73
N LEU A 148 15.99 0.98 3.30
CA LEU A 148 16.27 2.42 3.18
C LEU A 148 17.62 2.79 3.82
N ARG A 149 17.92 2.29 5.02
CA ARG A 149 19.21 2.48 5.69
C ARG A 149 20.36 1.97 4.84
N ASN A 150 20.26 0.73 4.37
CA ASN A 150 21.31 0.10 3.58
C ASN A 150 21.51 0.84 2.24
N SER A 151 20.43 1.32 1.61
CA SER A 151 20.54 2.18 0.44
C SER A 151 21.31 3.47 0.76
N TYR A 152 21.04 4.14 1.89
CA TYR A 152 21.80 5.33 2.30
C TYR A 152 23.29 5.04 2.52
N ILE A 153 23.63 3.90 3.14
CA ILE A 153 25.03 3.46 3.29
C ILE A 153 25.69 3.29 1.91
N LYS A 154 24.99 2.67 0.97
CA LYS A 154 25.51 2.40 -0.38
C LYS A 154 25.70 3.65 -1.22
N VAL A 155 24.98 4.73 -0.93
CA VAL A 155 25.19 6.05 -1.56
C VAL A 155 26.04 6.99 -0.71
N GLU A 156 26.68 6.48 0.35
CA GLU A 156 27.58 7.21 1.26
C GLU A 156 26.92 8.36 2.05
N GLU A 157 25.59 8.33 2.21
CA GLU A 157 24.85 9.27 3.06
C GLU A 157 24.75 8.72 4.50
N PHE A 158 25.90 8.64 5.17
CA PHE A 158 26.03 7.97 6.48
C PHE A 158 25.19 8.61 7.59
N GLU A 159 25.04 9.94 7.61
CA GLU A 159 24.23 10.65 8.61
C GLU A 159 22.77 10.19 8.59
N LYS A 160 22.17 10.08 7.40
CA LYS A 160 20.79 9.60 7.26
C LYS A 160 20.66 8.11 7.57
N ALA A 161 21.69 7.32 7.25
CA ALA A 161 21.73 5.91 7.61
C ALA A 161 21.75 5.73 9.15
N GLU A 162 22.51 6.54 9.87
CA GLU A 162 22.60 6.51 11.33
C GLU A 162 21.28 6.90 12.00
N GLU A 163 20.59 7.91 11.45
CA GLU A 163 19.25 8.28 11.90
C GLU A 163 18.28 7.09 11.81
N ILE A 164 18.27 6.38 10.68
CA ILE A 164 17.40 5.21 10.50
C ILE A 164 17.84 4.04 11.37
N TYR A 165 19.14 3.83 11.57
CA TYR A 165 19.65 2.79 12.46
C TYR A 165 19.12 2.96 13.88
N SER A 166 19.11 4.19 14.40
CA SER A 166 18.58 4.51 15.72
C SER A 166 17.11 4.11 15.86
N ARG A 167 16.29 4.38 14.82
CA ARG A 167 14.87 3.98 14.77
C ARG A 167 14.68 2.47 14.78
N ILE A 168 15.49 1.72 14.02
CA ILE A 168 15.44 0.25 14.00
C ILE A 168 15.77 -0.29 15.39
N LYS A 169 16.83 0.21 16.02
CA LYS A 169 17.28 -0.22 17.36
C LYS A 169 16.21 0.04 18.44
N GLU A 170 15.58 1.21 18.42
CA GLU A 170 14.48 1.54 19.34
C GLU A 170 13.32 0.54 19.20
N LYS A 171 12.98 0.18 17.96
CA LYS A 171 11.89 -0.76 17.69
C LYS A 171 12.21 -2.18 18.13
N GLU A 172 13.40 -2.70 17.82
CA GLU A 172 13.84 -4.02 18.27
C GLU A 172 13.90 -4.13 19.80
N LEU A 173 14.28 -3.04 20.48
CA LEU A 173 14.29 -2.98 21.94
C LEU A 173 12.86 -3.05 22.49
N ASN A 174 11.93 -2.29 21.92
CA ASN A 174 10.52 -2.29 22.32
C ASN A 174 9.83 -3.64 22.06
N GLU A 175 10.23 -4.36 21.01
CA GLU A 175 9.71 -5.71 20.73
C GLU A 175 10.20 -6.76 21.73
N LYS A 176 11.45 -6.65 22.22
CA LYS A 176 12.02 -7.60 23.19
C LYS A 176 11.49 -7.47 24.62
N VAL A 177 10.86 -6.34 24.94
CA VAL A 177 10.32 -6.05 26.29
C VAL A 177 8.86 -6.50 26.44
N ARG A 178 8.21 -6.91 25.34
CA ARG A 178 6.85 -7.49 25.33
C ARG A 178 6.84 -9.00 25.41
#